data_AF-A0A2N2KZN4-F1
#
_entry.id   AF-A0A2N2KZN4-F1
#
_cell.length_a   1.000
_cell.length_b   1.000
_cell.length_c   1.000
_cell.angle_alpha   90.00
_cell.angle_beta   90.00
_cell.angle_gamma   90.00
#
_symmetry.space_group_name_H-M   'P 1'
#
loop_
_entity.id
_entity.type
_entity.pdbx_description
1 polymer ?
#
loop_
_entity_poly.entity_id
_entity_poly.type
_entity_poly.pdbx_seq_one_letter_code
_entity_poly.pdbx_strand_id
1 'polypeptide(L)'
;MKRFWLILLSIGLLTIFSTAAYAVDVKFSGEFTAAGVYLNKTNLNGDSAVVANNTGPSTAFYFQRLRVRTDLVVSPGLTVITRVDAMERAWG
;
A
#
# COMPACT_ATOMS: atom_id res chain seq x y z
N MET A 1 -40.65 1.80 -39.89
CA MET A 1 -39.29 1.25 -39.72
C MET A 1 -38.20 2.31 -39.47
N LYS A 2 -38.27 3.51 -40.07
CA LYS A 2 -37.24 4.57 -39.89
C LYS A 2 -37.08 5.10 -38.45
N ARG A 3 -38.17 5.14 -37.67
CA ARG A 3 -38.16 5.59 -36.25
C ARG A 3 -37.43 4.60 -35.33
N PHE A 4 -37.53 3.30 -35.62
CA PHE A 4 -36.87 2.25 -34.84
C PHE A 4 -35.35 2.30 -35.00
N TRP A 5 -34.89 2.58 -36.22
CA TRP A 5 -33.47 2.81 -36.51
C TRP A 5 -32.90 4.02 -35.78
N LEU A 6 -33.65 5.12 -35.69
CA LEU A 6 -33.23 6.31 -34.95
C LEU A 6 -33.12 6.05 -33.44
N ILE A 7 -34.05 5.27 -32.88
CA ILE A 7 -34.03 4.88 -31.46
C ILE A 7 -32.85 3.94 -31.18
N LEU A 8 -32.58 2.98 -32.06
CA LEU A 8 -31.44 2.08 -31.91
C LEU A 8 -30.10 2.83 -32.02
N LEU A 9 -30.03 3.82 -32.91
CA LEU A 9 -28.86 4.67 -33.08
C LEU A 9 -28.63 5.55 -31.86
N SER A 10 -29.67 6.16 -31.27
CA SER A 10 -29.52 7.00 -30.07
C SER A 10 -29.11 6.18 -28.84
N ILE A 11 -29.65 4.97 -28.67
CA ILE A 11 -29.26 4.06 -27.58
C ILE A 11 -27.80 3.63 -27.75
N GLY A 12 -27.38 3.23 -28.95
CA GLY A 12 -25.98 2.92 -29.24
C GLY A 12 -25.05 4.10 -28.95
N LEU A 13 -25.47 5.31 -29.35
CA LEU A 13 -24.71 6.53 -29.10
C LEU A 13 -24.54 6.81 -27.59
N LEU A 14 -25.62 6.68 -26.81
CA LEU A 14 -25.61 6.86 -25.36
C LEU A 14 -24.68 5.85 -24.68
N THR A 15 -24.66 4.59 -25.12
CA THR A 15 -23.76 3.57 -24.54
C THR A 15 -22.28 3.86 -24.82
N ILE A 16 -21.95 4.40 -26.00
CA ILE A 16 -20.57 4.75 -26.37
C ILE A 16 -20.10 6.02 -25.64
N PHE A 17 -20.97 7.01 -25.50
CA PHE A 17 -20.64 8.25 -24.78
C PHE A 17 -20.71 8.11 -23.25
N SER A 18 -21.42 7.12 -22.71
CA SER A 18 -21.48 6.86 -21.27
C SER A 18 -20.22 6.18 -20.72
N THR A 19 -19.41 5.53 -21.56
CA THR A 19 -18.16 4.87 -21.12
C THR A 19 -16.98 5.83 -20.90
N ALA A 20 -17.14 7.12 -21.22
CA ALA A 20 -16.02 8.08 -21.19
C ALA A 20 -15.86 8.88 -19.88
N ALA A 21 -16.65 8.59 -18.84
CA ALA A 21 -16.59 9.33 -17.55
C ALA A 21 -15.75 8.64 -16.46
N TYR A 22 -14.80 7.79 -16.82
CA TYR A 22 -13.80 7.24 -15.89
C TYR A 22 -12.43 7.80 -16.26
N ALA A 23 -12.10 9.01 -15.79
CA ALA A 23 -10.78 9.60 -16.01
C ALA A 23 -10.24 10.23 -14.74
N VAL A 24 -10.11 9.42 -13.69
CA VAL A 24 -9.00 9.61 -12.75
C VAL A 24 -7.89 8.70 -13.28
N ASP A 25 -6.77 9.27 -13.74
CA ASP A 25 -5.59 8.45 -14.07
C ASP A 25 -5.08 7.86 -12.75
N VAL A 26 -5.22 6.53 -12.61
CA VAL A 26 -4.87 5.81 -11.39
C VAL A 26 -3.57 5.06 -11.61
N LYS A 27 -2.53 5.43 -10.86
CA LYS A 27 -1.24 4.74 -10.88
C LYS A 27 -1.06 3.96 -9.59
N PHE A 28 -0.75 2.67 -9.74
CA PHE A 28 -0.45 1.79 -8.62
C PHE A 28 1.05 1.56 -8.54
N SER A 29 1.59 1.69 -7.34
CA SER A 29 2.95 1.24 -6.99
C SER A 29 2.90 0.54 -5.64
N GLY A 30 3.89 -0.30 -5.37
CA GLY A 30 3.93 -1.00 -4.10
C GLY A 30 5.29 -1.59 -3.83
N GLU A 31 5.54 -1.83 -2.55
CA GLU A 31 6.76 -2.43 -2.04
C GLU A 31 6.37 -3.55 -1.08
N PHE A 32 7.03 -4.70 -1.24
CA PHE A 32 6.94 -5.81 -0.31
C PHE A 32 8.30 -6.00 0.35
N THR A 33 8.34 -5.87 1.67
CA THR A 33 9.57 -6.06 2.46
C THR A 33 9.38 -7.22 3.41
N ALA A 34 10.27 -8.21 3.32
CA ALA A 34 10.42 -9.28 4.30
C ALA A 34 11.84 -9.20 4.87
N ALA A 35 11.96 -9.08 6.19
CA ALA A 35 13.25 -8.95 6.85
C ALA A 35 13.26 -9.66 8.22
N GLY A 36 14.46 -10.03 8.66
CA GLY A 36 14.74 -10.52 10.00
C GLY A 36 15.72 -9.59 10.70
N VAL A 37 15.49 -9.32 11.98
CA VAL A 37 16.36 -8.49 12.81
C VAL A 37 16.80 -9.30 14.01
N TYR A 38 18.09 -9.26 14.31
CA TYR A 38 18.66 -9.76 15.55
C TYR A 38 19.21 -8.58 16.35
N LEU A 39 18.71 -8.42 17.57
CA LEU A 39 19.15 -7.40 18.51
C LEU A 39 19.79 -8.09 19.70
N ASN A 40 21.08 -7.82 19.90
CA ASN A 40 21.82 -8.22 21.09
C ASN A 40 21.86 -7.05 22.07
N LYS A 41 21.69 -7.31 23.36
CA LYS A 41 21.72 -6.30 24.42
C LYS A 41 20.70 -5.17 24.17
N THR A 42 19.41 -5.50 24.20
CA THR A 42 18.30 -4.52 24.01
C THR A 42 18.18 -3.45 25.12
N ASN A 43 19.05 -3.49 26.13
CA ASN A 43 19.12 -2.53 27.21
C ASN A 43 20.47 -1.80 27.23
N LEU A 44 20.50 -0.61 27.84
CA LEU A 44 21.71 0.21 27.98
C LEU A 44 22.65 -0.28 29.10
N ASN A 45 22.36 -1.42 29.71
CA ASN A 45 23.21 -2.05 30.73
C ASN A 45 24.41 -2.72 30.03
N GLY A 46 25.35 -1.93 29.53
CA GLY A 46 26.64 -2.44 29.05
C GLY A 46 27.48 -2.94 30.23
N ASP A 47 28.18 -4.07 30.06
CA ASP A 47 29.25 -4.75 30.85
C ASP A 47 29.52 -4.25 32.30
N SER A 48 28.49 -3.85 33.02
CA SER A 48 28.60 -3.30 34.37
C SER A 48 28.56 -4.47 35.33
N ALA A 49 29.75 -4.86 35.77
CA ALA A 49 30.05 -6.03 36.61
C ALA A 49 29.33 -6.08 37.98
N VAL A 50 28.49 -5.10 38.31
CA VAL A 50 27.71 -5.07 39.57
C VAL A 50 26.48 -5.97 39.50
N VAL A 51 26.04 -6.39 38.31
CA VAL A 51 25.02 -7.44 38.13
C VAL A 51 25.59 -8.53 37.23
N ALA A 52 26.48 -9.36 37.78
CA ALA A 52 27.26 -10.41 37.10
C ALA A 52 26.45 -11.54 36.42
N ASN A 53 25.14 -11.38 36.22
CA ASN A 53 24.26 -12.30 35.48
C ASN A 53 23.39 -11.60 34.43
N ASN A 54 23.60 -10.30 34.17
CA ASN A 54 22.74 -9.52 33.28
C ASN A 54 23.35 -9.37 31.88
N THR A 55 23.54 -10.48 31.16
CA THR A 55 23.64 -10.44 29.71
C THR A 55 22.32 -9.87 29.20
N GLY A 56 22.32 -8.59 28.79
CA GLY A 56 21.11 -7.90 28.35
C GLY A 56 20.30 -8.74 27.37
N PRO A 57 18.95 -8.73 27.46
CA PRO A 57 18.13 -9.65 26.70
C PRO A 57 18.35 -9.47 25.20
N SER A 58 18.56 -10.59 24.51
CA SER A 58 18.62 -10.66 23.04
C SER A 58 17.24 -11.02 22.49
N THR A 59 16.88 -10.41 21.37
CA THR A 59 15.63 -10.73 20.67
C THR A 59 15.91 -10.88 19.17
N ALA A 60 15.22 -11.84 18.56
CA ALA A 60 15.21 -12.04 17.13
C ALA A 60 13.76 -11.96 16.69
N PHE A 61 13.48 -11.24 15.61
CA PHE A 61 12.15 -11.26 15.02
C PHE A 61 12.20 -11.08 13.52
N TYR A 62 11.22 -11.68 12.86
CA TYR A 62 10.93 -11.54 11.44
C TYR A 62 9.67 -10.71 11.28
N PHE A 63 9.64 -9.87 10.25
CA PHE A 63 8.47 -9.09 9.91
C PHE A 63 8.29 -9.02 8.40
N GLN A 64 7.02 -8.90 8.00
CA GLN A 64 6.66 -8.56 6.63
C GLN A 64 5.79 -7.32 6.60
N ARG A 65 6.06 -6.47 5.61
CA ARG A 65 5.34 -5.23 5.36
C ARG A 65 5.02 -5.11 3.88
N LEU A 66 3.74 -5.03 3.58
CA LEU A 66 3.21 -4.68 2.27
C LEU A 66 2.79 -3.22 2.30
N ARG A 67 3.39 -2.42 1.43
CA ARG A 67 3.02 -1.02 1.21
C ARG A 67 2.45 -0.88 -0.19
N VAL A 68 1.21 -0.44 -0.29
CA VAL A 68 0.56 -0.12 -1.57
C VAL A 68 0.30 1.37 -1.63
N ARG A 69 0.67 1.98 -2.76
CA ARG A 69 0.46 3.39 -3.04
C ARG A 69 -0.40 3.52 -4.30
N THR A 70 -1.41 4.37 -4.21
CA THR A 70 -2.33 4.69 -5.30
C THR A 70 -2.33 6.18 -5.52
N ASP A 71 -1.88 6.60 -6.71
CA ASP A 71 -1.87 8.00 -7.12
C ASP A 71 -3.07 8.22 -8.04
N LEU A 72 -4.00 9.06 -7.59
CA LEU A 72 -5.22 9.44 -8.29
C LEU A 72 -5.01 10.83 -8.90
N VAL A 73 -4.85 10.92 -10.22
CA VAL A 73 -4.74 12.21 -10.92
C VAL A 73 -6.14 12.72 -11.22
N VAL A 74 -6.58 13.75 -10.49
CA VAL A 74 -7.93 14.33 -10.60
C VAL A 74 -7.97 15.37 -11.70
N SER A 75 -6.93 16.21 -11.81
CA SER A 75 -6.74 17.18 -12.88
C SER A 75 -5.24 17.42 -13.11
N PRO A 76 -4.84 18.03 -14.23
CA PRO A 76 -3.46 18.52 -14.38
C PRO A 76 -3.11 19.43 -13.20
N GLY A 77 -2.11 19.04 -12.41
CA GLY A 77 -1.67 19.77 -11.20
C GLY A 77 -2.35 19.36 -9.87
N LEU A 78 -3.37 18.50 -9.88
CA LEU A 78 -4.01 17.98 -8.67
C LEU A 78 -3.98 16.46 -8.63
N THR A 79 -3.20 15.92 -7.70
CA THR A 79 -3.10 14.48 -7.46
C THR A 79 -3.42 14.16 -6.01
N VAL A 80 -4.24 13.13 -5.79
CA VAL A 80 -4.52 12.57 -4.47
C VAL A 80 -3.72 11.29 -4.33
N ILE A 81 -2.78 11.26 -3.40
CA ILE A 81 -1.92 10.11 -3.14
C ILE A 81 -2.45 9.39 -1.90
N THR A 82 -2.91 8.16 -2.08
CA THR A 82 -3.30 7.29 -0.97
C THR A 82 -2.26 6.20 -0.76
N ARG A 83 -2.05 5.82 0.50
CA ARG A 83 -1.13 4.75 0.87
C ARG A 83 -1.79 3.86 1.89
N VAL A 84 -1.69 2.55 1.67
CA VAL A 84 -2.09 1.52 2.61
C VAL A 84 -0.84 0.75 3.01
N ASP A 85 -0.58 0.67 4.30
CA ASP A 85 0.48 -0.14 4.89
C ASP A 85 -0.17 -1.29 5.66
N ALA A 86 0.10 -2.51 5.23
CA ALA A 86 -0.27 -3.73 5.93
C ALA A 86 1.00 -4.36 6.49
N MET A 87 1.11 -4.37 7.82
CA MET A 87 2.22 -5.01 8.52
C MET A 87 1.69 -6.19 9.30
N GLU A 88 2.27 -7.36 9.08
CA GLU A 88 1.94 -8.52 9.90
C GLU A 88 2.62 -8.45 11.27
N ARG A 89 2.17 -9.32 12.17
CA ARG A 89 2.77 -9.48 13.50
C ARG A 89 4.26 -9.84 13.35
N ALA A 90 5.10 -9.32 14.24
CA ALA A 90 6.47 -9.78 14.34
C ALA A 90 6.51 -11.22 14.88
N TRP A 91 7.33 -12.07 14.27
CA TRP A 91 7.46 -13.50 14.60
C TRP A 91 8.86 -13.78 15.14
N GLY A 92 8.98 -14.41 16.30
CA GLY A 92 10.28 -14.73 16.92
C GLY A 92 10.22 -14.69 18.44
#